data_AF-A0A2J0LXX0-F1
#
_entry.id   AF-A0A2J0LXX0-F1
#
_cell.length_a   1.000
_cell.length_b   1.000
_cell.length_c   1.000
_cell.angle_alpha   90.00
_cell.angle_beta   90.00
_cell.angle_gamma   90.00
#
_symmetry.space_group_name_H-M   'P 1'
#
loop_
_entity.id
_entity.type
_entity.pdbx_description
1 polymer ?
#
loop_
_entity_poly.entity_id
_entity_poly.type
_entity_poly.pdbx_seq_one_letter_code
_entity_poly.pdbx_strand_id
1 'polypeptide(L)'
;MVFDKKMMLFAGTLLFLIAGIIYFGLEDGKSSQIVDDPNAIVYYYGEGCPHCKVVNDFLEANPQVAEKVSFEKKEVWGDRANAKEMERRAKVCDIKSEGMGVPFLYGGDGKCYVGEPDVIGFFKAKSGIEGDIPTETKTE
;
A
#
# COMPACT_ATOMS: atom_id res chain seq x y z
N MET A 1 28.79 -41.96 32.51
CA MET A 1 28.76 -40.75 31.67
C MET A 1 29.35 -39.62 32.49
N VAL A 2 30.63 -39.29 32.28
CA VAL A 2 31.31 -38.24 33.05
C VAL A 2 30.98 -36.91 32.39
N PHE A 3 29.98 -36.22 32.92
CA PHE A 3 29.74 -34.83 32.55
C PHE A 3 30.79 -33.99 33.25
N ASP A 4 31.93 -33.82 32.58
CA ASP A 4 32.96 -32.87 33.01
C ASP A 4 32.32 -31.51 33.23
N LYS A 5 32.70 -30.82 34.31
CA LYS A 5 32.15 -29.49 34.66
C LYS A 5 32.32 -28.49 33.51
N LYS A 6 33.35 -28.68 32.68
CA LYS A 6 33.57 -27.94 31.43
C LYS A 6 32.48 -28.25 30.39
N MET A 7 32.10 -29.51 30.21
CA MET A 7 31.03 -29.93 29.30
C MET A 7 29.66 -29.37 29.72
N MET A 8 29.40 -29.26 31.03
CA MET A 8 28.18 -28.63 31.55
C MET A 8 28.16 -27.11 31.33
N LEU A 9 29.31 -26.44 31.45
CA LEU A 9 29.46 -25.01 31.14
C LEU A 9 29.26 -24.72 29.64
N PHE A 10 29.82 -25.55 28.75
CA PHE A 10 29.63 -25.41 27.31
C PHE A 10 28.19 -25.69 26.86
N ALA A 11 27.53 -26.70 27.44
CA ALA A 11 26.13 -26.99 27.14
C ALA A 11 25.20 -25.85 27.57
N GLY A 12 25.45 -25.25 28.74
CA GLY A 12 24.70 -24.09 29.23
C GLY A 12 24.87 -22.86 28.33
N THR A 13 26.11 -22.54 27.93
CA THR A 13 26.37 -21.40 27.03
C THR A 13 25.76 -21.61 25.65
N LEU A 14 25.81 -22.83 25.11
CA LEU A 14 25.18 -23.16 23.83
C LEU A 14 23.65 -23.02 23.88
N LEU A 15 23.02 -23.46 24.98
CA LEU A 15 21.58 -23.30 25.19
C LEU A 15 21.16 -21.82 25.31
N PHE A 16 21.95 -20.99 26.01
CA PHE A 16 21.69 -19.56 26.10
C PHE A 16 21.83 -18.84 24.75
N LEU A 17 22.81 -19.23 23.92
CA LEU A 17 22.97 -18.68 22.57
C LEU A 17 21.81 -19.08 21.65
N ILE A 18 21.37 -20.34 21.70
CA ILE A 18 20.22 -20.80 20.93
C ILE A 18 18.94 -20.11 21.40
N ALA A 19 18.72 -19.97 22.71
CA ALA A 19 17.58 -19.25 23.25
C ALA A 19 17.59 -17.76 22.86
N GLY A 20 18.76 -17.11 22.85
CA GLY A 20 18.92 -15.74 22.39
C GLY A 20 18.60 -15.57 20.91
N ILE A 21 19.05 -16.49 20.05
CA ILE A 21 18.72 -16.50 18.61
C ILE A 21 17.23 -16.72 18.38
N ILE A 22 16.58 -17.61 19.15
CA ILE A 22 15.13 -17.83 19.05
C ILE A 22 14.35 -16.61 19.53
N TYR A 23 14.76 -15.99 20.64
CA TYR A 23 14.11 -14.79 21.17
C TYR A 23 14.21 -13.61 20.20
N PHE A 24 15.39 -13.41 19.60
CA PHE A 24 15.64 -12.33 18.65
C PHE A 24 15.06 -12.63 17.25
N GLY A 25 15.02 -13.90 16.84
CA GLY A 25 14.57 -14.31 15.50
C GLY A 25 13.06 -14.51 15.34
N LEU A 26 12.29 -14.54 16.44
CA LEU A 26 10.82 -14.63 16.41
C LEU A 26 10.10 -13.27 16.36
N GLU A 27 10.83 -12.15 16.39
CA GLU A 27 10.23 -10.80 16.34
C GLU A 27 9.98 -10.30 14.90
N ASP A 28 10.51 -10.95 13.86
CA ASP A 28 10.28 -10.60 12.44
C ASP A 28 8.99 -11.19 11.86
N GLY A 29 7.95 -11.25 12.69
CA GLY A 29 6.68 -11.88 12.39
C GLY A 29 5.46 -11.04 12.78
N LYS A 30 5.60 -9.72 12.94
CA LYS A 30 4.42 -8.84 12.89
C LYS A 30 3.93 -8.81 11.45
N SER A 31 3.17 -9.85 11.10
CA SER A 31 2.07 -9.74 10.14
C SER A 31 1.25 -8.55 10.60
N SER A 32 1.55 -7.38 10.03
CA SER A 32 0.59 -6.28 9.99
C SER A 32 -0.66 -6.93 9.44
N GLN A 33 -1.68 -7.08 10.28
CA GLN A 33 -2.97 -7.55 9.85
C GLN A 33 -3.40 -6.51 8.81
N ILE A 34 -3.17 -6.81 7.53
CA ILE A 34 -3.83 -6.11 6.45
C ILE A 34 -5.29 -6.45 6.69
N VAL A 35 -6.00 -5.57 7.41
CA VAL A 35 -7.45 -5.59 7.48
C VAL A 35 -7.88 -5.22 6.09
N ASP A 36 -7.92 -6.22 5.23
CA ASP A 36 -8.28 -6.09 3.82
C ASP A 36 -9.80 -5.94 3.76
N ASP A 37 -10.32 -4.79 4.22
CA ASP A 37 -11.74 -4.48 4.10
C ASP A 37 -12.08 -4.43 2.60
N PRO A 38 -12.88 -5.37 2.07
CA PRO A 38 -13.18 -5.45 0.65
C PRO A 38 -13.89 -4.19 0.12
N ASN A 39 -14.43 -3.35 1.01
CA ASN A 39 -15.13 -2.12 0.66
C ASN A 39 -14.31 -0.85 0.94
N ALA A 40 -13.12 -0.94 1.51
CA ALA A 40 -12.26 0.22 1.71
C ALA A 40 -11.85 0.83 0.37
N ILE A 41 -11.88 2.16 0.29
CA ILE A 41 -11.32 2.91 -0.84
C ILE A 41 -9.80 2.92 -0.66
N VAL A 42 -9.07 2.48 -1.68
CA VAL A 42 -7.60 2.42 -1.62
C VAL A 42 -6.98 3.05 -2.85
N TYR A 43 -6.12 4.04 -2.62
CA TYR A 43 -5.32 4.71 -3.62
C TYR A 43 -3.89 4.15 -3.59
N TYR A 44 -3.47 3.55 -4.69
CA TYR A 44 -2.16 2.97 -4.90
C TYR A 44 -1.29 3.90 -5.75
N TYR A 45 -0.07 4.15 -5.29
CA TYR A 45 0.87 5.07 -5.93
C TYR A 45 2.29 4.48 -5.95
N GLY A 46 3.15 5.05 -6.80
CA GLY A 46 4.57 4.75 -6.83
C GLY A 46 5.38 5.97 -6.39
N GLU A 47 6.37 5.77 -5.52
CA GLU A 47 7.30 6.85 -5.15
C GLU A 47 8.12 7.29 -6.36
N GLY A 48 8.14 8.60 -6.65
CA GLY A 48 8.82 9.15 -7.82
C GLY A 48 8.04 9.04 -9.14
N CYS A 49 6.81 8.52 -9.14
CA CYS A 49 5.95 8.54 -10.32
C CYS A 49 5.38 9.95 -10.57
N PRO A 50 5.62 10.58 -11.74
CA PRO A 50 5.14 11.94 -12.04
C PRO A 50 3.61 12.07 -11.97
N HIS A 51 2.86 11.12 -12.52
CA HIS A 51 1.40 11.14 -12.50
C HIS A 51 0.81 10.93 -11.10
N CYS A 52 1.45 10.10 -10.27
CA CYS A 52 1.07 9.96 -8.87
C CYS A 52 1.31 11.25 -8.08
N LYS A 53 2.35 12.02 -8.45
CA LYS A 53 2.64 13.31 -7.82
C LYS A 53 1.48 14.28 -8.03
N VAL A 54 0.91 14.37 -9.23
CA VAL A 54 -0.22 15.28 -9.49
C VAL A 54 -1.43 14.93 -8.63
N VAL A 55 -1.76 13.64 -8.50
CA VAL A 55 -2.83 13.17 -7.60
C VAL A 55 -2.52 13.50 -6.14
N ASN A 56 -1.28 13.31 -5.70
CA ASN A 56 -0.86 13.64 -4.34
C ASN A 56 -0.98 15.14 -4.05
N ASP A 57 -0.47 15.98 -4.95
CA ASP A 57 -0.54 17.43 -4.84
C ASP A 57 -2.02 17.88 -4.80
N PHE A 58 -2.89 17.27 -5.59
CA PHE A 58 -4.34 17.51 -5.54
C PHE A 58 -4.93 17.17 -4.16
N LEU A 59 -4.61 15.99 -3.60
CA LEU A 59 -5.11 15.57 -2.29
C LEU A 59 -4.59 16.47 -1.16
N GLU A 60 -3.34 16.91 -1.23
CA GLU A 60 -2.73 17.82 -0.27
C GLU A 60 -3.32 19.23 -0.35
N ALA A 61 -3.58 19.73 -1.56
CA ALA A 61 -4.23 21.02 -1.78
C ALA A 61 -5.73 21.02 -1.39
N ASN A 62 -6.34 19.83 -1.28
CA ASN A 62 -7.76 19.67 -0.98
C ASN A 62 -7.99 18.76 0.25
N PRO A 63 -7.62 19.21 1.46
CA PRO A 63 -7.77 18.42 2.69
C PRO A 63 -9.23 18.00 2.96
N GLN A 64 -10.21 18.75 2.46
CA GLN A 64 -11.64 18.41 2.54
C GLN A 64 -12.00 17.09 1.83
N VAL A 65 -11.14 16.58 0.94
CA VAL A 65 -11.31 15.24 0.36
C VAL A 65 -11.20 14.19 1.44
N ALA A 66 -10.18 14.27 2.30
CA ALA A 66 -9.97 13.32 3.39
C ALA A 66 -11.05 13.41 4.48
N GLU A 67 -11.70 14.57 4.63
CA GLU A 67 -12.84 14.75 5.56
C GLU A 67 -14.11 14.05 5.06
N LYS A 68 -14.31 13.99 3.75
CA LYS A 68 -15.54 13.45 3.12
C LYS A 68 -15.38 12.03 2.60
N VAL A 69 -14.16 11.64 2.27
CA VAL A 69 -13.82 10.36 1.66
C VAL A 69 -12.79 9.68 2.56
N SER A 70 -13.18 8.59 3.20
CA SER A 70 -12.24 7.74 3.94
C SER A 70 -11.53 6.83 2.93
N PHE A 71 -10.22 6.99 2.78
CA PHE A 71 -9.41 6.18 1.89
C PHE A 71 -8.03 5.90 2.48
N GLU A 72 -7.44 4.78 2.06
CA GLU A 72 -6.06 4.42 2.36
C GLU A 72 -5.14 4.80 1.19
N LYS A 73 -3.89 5.16 1.49
CA LYS A 73 -2.87 5.45 0.49
C LYS A 73 -1.71 4.46 0.63
N LYS A 74 -1.41 3.71 -0.43
CA LYS A 74 -0.44 2.60 -0.42
C LYS A 74 0.61 2.73 -1.52
N GLU A 75 1.88 2.69 -1.13
CA GLU A 75 3.01 2.68 -2.07
C GLU A 75 3.20 1.24 -2.60
N VAL A 76 3.44 1.05 -3.90
CA VAL A 76 3.52 -0.30 -4.50
C VAL A 76 4.85 -0.66 -5.19
N TRP A 77 5.76 0.29 -5.43
CA TRP A 77 7.04 -0.02 -6.07
C TRP A 77 8.08 -0.53 -5.06
N GLY A 78 8.08 0.00 -3.84
CA GLY A 78 8.90 -0.43 -2.71
C GLY A 78 8.23 -1.49 -1.83
N ASP A 79 6.89 -1.58 -1.83
CA ASP A 79 6.15 -2.53 -1.01
C ASP A 79 5.45 -3.63 -1.83
N ARG A 80 6.02 -4.83 -1.78
CA ARG A 80 5.50 -6.02 -2.46
C ARG A 80 4.15 -6.50 -1.94
N ALA A 81 3.82 -6.25 -0.67
CA ALA A 81 2.54 -6.65 -0.11
C ALA A 81 1.42 -5.76 -0.69
N ASN A 82 1.65 -4.46 -0.75
CA ASN A 82 0.74 -3.51 -1.37
C ASN A 82 0.57 -3.77 -2.88
N ALA A 83 1.66 -4.10 -3.58
CA ALA A 83 1.59 -4.47 -5.00
C ALA A 83 0.70 -5.70 -5.25
N LYS A 84 0.80 -6.72 -4.39
CA LYS A 84 -0.08 -7.91 -4.45
C LYS A 84 -1.52 -7.58 -4.10
N GLU A 85 -1.75 -6.68 -3.15
CA GLU A 85 -3.10 -6.20 -2.83
C GLU A 85 -3.73 -5.47 -4.02
N MET A 86 -2.98 -4.55 -4.64
CA MET A 86 -3.39 -3.84 -5.85
C MET A 86 -3.78 -4.83 -6.96
N GLU A 87 -2.98 -5.88 -7.18
CA GLU A 87 -3.28 -6.92 -8.17
C GLU A 87 -4.59 -7.65 -7.86
N ARG A 88 -4.83 -8.01 -6.60
CA ARG A 88 -6.08 -8.66 -6.18
C ARG A 88 -7.28 -7.75 -6.39
N ARG A 89 -7.18 -6.47 -6.04
CA ARG A 89 -8.25 -5.47 -6.21
C ARG A 89 -8.53 -5.18 -7.68
N ALA A 90 -7.50 -5.10 -8.52
CA ALA A 90 -7.65 -4.93 -9.97
C ALA A 90 -8.44 -6.08 -10.61
N LYS A 91 -8.28 -7.32 -10.14
CA LYS A 91 -9.06 -8.47 -10.60
C LYS A 91 -10.56 -8.35 -10.28
N VAL A 92 -10.92 -7.72 -9.16
CA VAL A 92 -12.33 -7.45 -8.80
C VAL A 92 -12.98 -6.54 -9.84
N CYS A 93 -12.20 -5.63 -10.42
CA CYS A 93 -12.62 -4.67 -11.44
C CYS A 93 -12.45 -5.17 -12.88
N ASP A 94 -12.12 -6.44 -13.10
CA ASP A 94 -11.83 -7.05 -14.41
C ASP A 94 -10.68 -6.36 -15.19
N ILE A 95 -9.73 -5.74 -14.46
CA ILE A 95 -8.55 -5.10 -15.07
C ILE A 95 -7.44 -6.15 -15.24
N LYS A 96 -7.00 -6.32 -16.48
CA LYS A 96 -5.86 -7.19 -16.82
C LYS A 96 -4.54 -6.58 -16.37
N SER A 97 -3.56 -7.44 -16.10
CA SER A 97 -2.22 -7.04 -15.68
C SER A 97 -1.53 -6.10 -16.67
N GLU A 98 -1.79 -6.20 -17.98
CA GLU A 98 -1.19 -5.29 -18.97
C GLU A 98 -1.75 -3.86 -18.90
N GLY A 99 -2.94 -3.66 -18.33
CA GLY A 99 -3.56 -2.35 -18.10
C GLY A 99 -3.34 -1.82 -16.68
N MET A 100 -2.56 -2.51 -15.87
CA MET A 100 -2.34 -2.17 -14.47
C MET A 100 -1.12 -1.26 -14.32
N GLY A 101 -1.32 -0.08 -13.75
CA GLY A 101 -0.27 0.90 -13.49
C GLY A 101 -0.72 1.94 -12.49
N VAL A 102 0.23 2.64 -11.88
CA VAL A 102 -0.04 3.74 -10.94
C VAL A 102 -0.10 5.08 -11.69
N PRO A 103 -0.93 6.05 -11.24
CA PRO A 103 -1.83 5.98 -10.08
C PRO A 103 -3.05 5.07 -10.33
N PHE A 104 -3.44 4.31 -9.32
CA PHE A 104 -4.57 3.37 -9.38
C PHE A 104 -5.44 3.52 -8.14
N LEU A 105 -6.77 3.51 -8.30
CA LEU A 105 -7.70 3.61 -7.18
C LEU A 105 -8.76 2.52 -7.23
N TYR A 106 -8.94 1.81 -6.12
CA TYR A 106 -10.06 0.91 -5.88
C TYR A 106 -11.15 1.67 -5.10
N GLY A 107 -12.36 1.75 -5.67
CA GLY A 107 -13.45 2.60 -5.18
C GLY A 107 -14.30 2.02 -4.05
N GLY A 108 -14.02 0.79 -3.59
CA GLY A 108 -14.81 0.13 -2.54
C GLY A 108 -16.11 -0.52 -3.02
N ASP A 109 -16.58 -0.19 -4.23
CA ASP A 109 -17.82 -0.68 -4.83
C ASP A 109 -17.58 -1.68 -5.98
N GLY A 110 -16.37 -2.25 -6.04
CA GLY A 110 -15.94 -3.11 -7.13
C GLY A 110 -15.54 -2.36 -8.40
N LYS A 111 -15.50 -1.02 -8.38
CA LYS A 111 -14.97 -0.20 -9.49
C LYS A 111 -13.55 0.24 -9.23
N CYS A 112 -12.80 0.40 -10.30
CA CYS A 112 -11.43 0.87 -10.28
C CYS A 112 -11.25 2.05 -11.25
N TYR A 113 -10.31 2.91 -10.92
CA TYR A 113 -9.98 4.13 -11.65
C TYR A 113 -8.48 4.11 -11.92
N VAL A 114 -8.07 4.24 -13.18
CA VAL A 114 -6.67 4.06 -13.59
C VAL A 114 -6.17 5.34 -14.23
N GLY A 115 -5.01 5.80 -13.77
CA GLY A 115 -4.40 7.03 -14.26
C GLY A 115 -4.91 8.27 -13.54
N GLU A 116 -4.15 9.34 -13.71
CA GLU A 116 -4.36 10.63 -13.06
C GLU A 116 -5.78 11.21 -13.23
N PRO A 117 -6.36 11.31 -14.45
CA PRO A 117 -7.64 11.98 -14.62
C PRO A 117 -8.79 11.26 -13.92
N ASP A 118 -8.81 9.92 -13.99
CA ASP A 118 -9.88 9.10 -13.42
C ASP A 118 -9.82 9.11 -11.89
N VAL A 119 -8.61 9.04 -11.32
CA VAL A 119 -8.41 9.07 -9.86
C VAL A 119 -8.79 10.43 -9.29
N ILE A 120 -8.38 11.54 -9.91
CA ILE A 120 -8.79 12.89 -9.49
C ILE A 120 -10.30 13.06 -9.65
N GLY A 121 -10.86 12.59 -10.77
CA GLY A 121 -12.29 12.63 -11.04
C GLY A 121 -13.11 11.94 -9.96
N PHE A 122 -12.68 10.75 -9.51
CA PHE A 122 -13.30 10.03 -8.40
C PHE A 122 -13.33 10.87 -7.11
N PHE A 123 -12.18 11.42 -6.71
CA PHE A 123 -12.10 12.21 -5.48
C PHE A 123 -12.91 13.49 -5.55
N LYS A 124 -12.89 14.21 -6.68
CA LYS A 124 -13.74 15.40 -6.90
C LYS A 124 -15.22 15.05 -6.75
N ALA A 125 -15.67 13.98 -7.42
CA ALA A 125 -17.07 13.55 -7.37
C ALA A 125 -17.50 13.15 -5.95
N LYS A 126 -16.65 12.42 -5.21
CA LYS A 126 -16.96 11.97 -3.85
C LYS A 126 -16.85 13.08 -2.80
N SER A 127 -16.01 14.08 -3.02
CA SER A 127 -15.85 15.23 -2.10
C SER A 127 -16.76 16.42 -2.43
N GLY A 128 -17.48 16.39 -3.56
CA GLY A 128 -18.31 17.51 -4.01
C GLY A 128 -17.51 18.74 -4.41
N ILE A 129 -16.26 18.55 -4.87
CA ILE A 129 -15.45 19.61 -5.47
C ILE A 129 -15.85 19.70 -6.94
N GLU A 130 -16.71 20.66 -7.29
CA GLU A 130 -16.95 21.04 -8.68
C GLU A 130 -15.87 22.05 -9.12
N GLY A 131 -15.13 21.77 -10.20
CA GLY A 131 -14.21 22.74 -10.79
C GLY A 131 -12.95 22.16 -11.43
N ASP A 132 -12.89 22.35 -12.74
CA ASP A 132 -11.78 22.43 -13.71
C ASP A 132 -10.65 21.39 -13.70
N ILE A 133 -10.62 20.67 -14.81
CA ILE A 133 -9.45 20.03 -15.40
C ILE A 133 -8.50 21.18 -15.80
N PRO A 134 -7.21 21.18 -15.44
CA PRO A 134 -6.24 21.91 -16.24
C PRO A 134 -6.23 21.20 -17.60
N THR A 135 -7.05 21.68 -18.54
CA THR A 135 -6.93 21.30 -19.94
C THR A 135 -5.52 21.71 -20.34
N GLU A 136 -4.61 20.74 -20.45
CA GLU A 136 -3.39 20.97 -21.20
C GLU A 136 -3.80 21.48 -22.58
N THR A 137 -3.41 22.72 -22.81
CA THR A 137 -3.31 23.40 -24.09
C THR A 137 -2.86 22.43 -25.18
N LYS A 138 -3.83 22.02 -26.01
CA LYS A 138 -3.55 21.61 -27.38
C LYS A 138 -3.15 22.87 -28.13
N THR A 139 -1.85 23.14 -28.22
CA THR A 139 -1.33 24.15 -29.13
C THR A 139 -1.17 23.50 -30.51
N GLU A 140 -1.69 24.20 -31.50
CA GLU A 140 -1.75 23.90 -32.94
C GLU A 140 -0.38 23.72 -33.59
#